data_AF-A0A373FUF2-F1
#
_entry.id   AF-A0A373FUF2-F1
#
_cell.length_a   1.000
_cell.length_b   1.000
_cell.length_c   1.000
_cell.angle_alpha   90.00
_cell.angle_beta   90.00
_cell.angle_gamma   90.00
#
_symmetry.space_group_name_H-M   'P 1'
#
loop_
_entity.id
_entity.type
_entity.pdbx_description
1 polymer ?
#
loop_
_entity_poly.entity_id
_entity_poly.type
_entity_poly.pdbx_seq_one_letter_code
_entity_poly.pdbx_strand_id
1 'polypeptide(L)'
;MGSVLALVGVAALTACDEAPPPPSDEAIATRDAPPEHVFRGELGGQPVYLLLHRCEVYSVTPKEKGEVAWESVLALEFYPFGSACDRQSMEYKNGALTVRLGRMAFGAGGCCIRSGTFRSTDGRNWKKISDRA
;
A
#
# COMPACT_ATOMS: atom_id res chain seq x y z
N MET A 1 53.69 -34.51 41.12
CA MET A 1 53.22 -33.27 41.77
C MET A 1 53.31 -32.16 40.73
N GLY A 2 52.29 -31.50 40.21
CA GLY A 2 50.84 -31.57 40.27
C GLY A 2 50.40 -30.63 39.14
N SER A 3 49.61 -31.12 38.18
CA SER A 3 49.22 -30.34 36.99
C SER A 3 47.98 -29.52 37.34
N VAL A 4 48.11 -28.21 37.43
CA VAL A 4 46.99 -27.28 37.63
C VAL A 4 46.31 -27.07 36.28
N LEU A 5 45.17 -27.74 36.06
CA LEU A 5 44.29 -27.40 34.95
C LEU A 5 43.52 -26.12 35.29
N ALA A 6 43.86 -25.05 34.60
CA ALA A 6 43.10 -23.81 34.59
C ALA A 6 41.73 -24.05 33.92
N LEU A 7 40.66 -23.95 34.70
CA LEU A 7 39.29 -23.89 34.20
C LEU A 7 39.05 -22.49 33.60
N VAL A 8 39.19 -22.38 32.28
CA VAL A 8 38.76 -21.22 31.50
C VAL A 8 37.23 -21.22 31.46
N GLY A 9 36.63 -20.18 32.03
CA GLY A 9 35.19 -19.94 32.01
C GLY A 9 34.70 -19.68 30.59
N VAL A 10 33.62 -20.37 30.22
CA VAL A 10 32.86 -20.08 29.00
C VAL A 10 31.65 -19.24 29.43
N ALA A 11 31.77 -17.93 29.33
CA ALA A 11 30.64 -17.02 29.43
C ALA A 11 29.80 -17.18 28.16
N ALA A 12 28.70 -17.91 28.26
CA ALA A 12 27.70 -17.98 27.20
C ALA A 12 26.96 -16.63 27.14
N LEU A 13 27.30 -15.78 26.17
CA LEU A 13 26.50 -14.62 25.80
C LEU A 13 25.24 -15.12 25.07
N THR A 14 24.22 -15.52 25.82
CA THR A 14 22.86 -15.69 25.27
C THR A 14 22.22 -14.30 25.15
N ALA A 15 22.63 -13.53 24.16
CA ALA A 15 21.83 -12.41 23.69
C ALA A 15 20.65 -13.01 22.89
N CYS A 16 19.60 -13.43 23.60
CA CYS A 16 18.30 -13.66 23.00
C CYS A 16 17.72 -12.29 22.65
N ASP A 17 18.14 -11.74 21.51
CA ASP A 17 17.45 -10.61 20.92
C ASP A 17 16.10 -11.15 20.41
N GLU A 18 15.01 -10.70 21.04
CA GLU A 18 13.66 -11.10 20.67
C GLU A 18 13.44 -10.72 19.20
N ALA A 19 13.05 -11.69 18.37
CA ALA A 19 12.82 -11.44 16.95
C ALA A 19 11.79 -10.30 16.81
N PRO A 20 12.06 -9.30 15.95
CA PRO A 20 11.13 -8.19 15.78
C PRO A 20 9.76 -8.73 15.37
N PRO A 21 8.66 -8.11 15.85
CA PRO A 21 7.32 -8.56 15.52
C PRO A 21 7.12 -8.59 14.00
N PRO A 22 6.27 -9.51 13.50
CA PRO A 22 5.96 -9.55 12.07
C PRO A 22 5.34 -8.21 11.63
N PRO A 23 5.64 -7.75 10.40
CA PRO A 23 5.07 -6.52 9.87
C PRO A 23 3.55 -6.63 9.68
N SER A 24 2.84 -5.50 9.74
CA SER A 24 1.40 -5.43 9.44
C SER A 24 1.06 -5.79 7.98
N ASP A 25 -0.20 -6.14 7.74
CA ASP A 25 -0.72 -6.40 6.39
C ASP A 25 -0.56 -5.17 5.49
N GLU A 26 -0.77 -3.96 6.02
CA GLU A 26 -0.56 -2.71 5.31
C GLU A 26 0.91 -2.49 4.95
N ALA A 27 1.83 -2.79 5.86
CA ALA A 27 3.26 -2.70 5.60
C ALA A 27 3.70 -3.70 4.52
N ILE A 28 3.21 -4.93 4.60
CA ILE A 28 3.45 -5.99 3.60
C ILE A 28 2.90 -5.55 2.24
N ALA A 29 1.63 -5.15 2.16
CA ALA A 29 0.98 -4.76 0.92
C ALA A 29 1.59 -3.50 0.30
N THR A 30 2.11 -2.58 1.11
CA THR A 30 2.84 -1.40 0.65
C THR A 30 4.21 -1.77 0.08
N ARG A 31 4.93 -2.68 0.75
CA ARG A 31 6.25 -3.16 0.33
C ARG A 31 6.16 -3.95 -0.98
N ASP A 32 5.15 -4.79 -1.09
CA ASP A 32 4.98 -5.74 -2.20
C ASP A 32 4.18 -5.13 -3.37
N ALA A 33 3.75 -3.87 -3.26
CA ALA A 33 3.03 -3.17 -4.31
C ALA A 33 3.89 -3.01 -5.58
N PRO A 34 3.33 -3.28 -6.77
CA PRO A 34 3.98 -2.94 -8.03
C PRO A 34 4.29 -1.44 -8.11
N PRO A 35 5.41 -1.03 -8.71
CA PRO A 35 5.81 0.37 -8.79
C PRO A 35 4.77 1.25 -9.51
N GLU A 36 4.04 0.71 -10.49
CA GLU A 36 2.95 1.39 -11.19
C GLU A 36 1.70 1.66 -10.31
N HIS A 37 1.62 1.03 -9.15
CA HIS A 37 0.57 1.25 -8.16
C HIS A 37 1.01 2.19 -7.03
N VAL A 38 2.25 2.67 -7.07
CA VAL A 38 2.81 3.54 -6.05
C VAL A 38 3.13 4.89 -6.68
N PHE A 39 2.63 5.95 -6.06
CA PHE A 39 3.07 7.31 -6.38
C PHE A 39 3.79 7.91 -5.18
N ARG A 40 5.07 8.25 -5.35
CA ARG A 40 5.83 9.08 -4.43
C ARG A 40 6.35 10.28 -5.20
N GLY A 41 5.94 11.47 -4.79
CA GLY A 41 6.30 12.70 -5.47
C GLY A 41 5.59 13.90 -4.88
N GLU A 42 5.53 14.99 -5.64
CA GLU A 42 4.84 16.20 -5.22
C GLU A 42 3.53 16.38 -6.01
N LEU A 43 2.46 16.68 -5.29
CA LEU A 43 1.18 17.13 -5.86
C LEU A 43 0.76 18.41 -5.13
N GLY A 44 0.38 19.44 -5.90
CA GLY A 44 -0.01 20.73 -5.33
C GLY A 44 1.09 21.38 -4.46
N GLY A 45 2.36 21.11 -4.75
CA GLY A 45 3.50 21.60 -3.97
C GLY A 45 3.65 20.95 -2.59
N GLN A 46 3.05 19.78 -2.37
CA GLN A 46 3.19 19.00 -1.15
C GLN A 46 3.72 17.61 -1.47
N PRO A 47 4.64 17.05 -0.66
CA PRO A 47 5.05 15.67 -0.81
C PRO A 47 3.85 14.76 -0.49
N VAL A 48 3.62 13.79 -1.36
CA VAL A 48 2.56 12.80 -1.21
C VAL A 48 3.12 11.39 -1.45
N TYR A 49 2.60 10.45 -0.68
CA TYR A 49 2.85 9.03 -0.87
C TYR A 49 1.48 8.34 -0.97
N LEU A 50 1.15 7.89 -2.17
CA LEU A 50 -0.11 7.24 -2.49
C LEU A 50 0.13 5.80 -2.92
N LEU A 51 -0.80 4.93 -2.51
CA LEU A 51 -0.83 3.52 -2.88
C LEU A 51 -2.18 3.19 -3.50
N LEU A 52 -2.15 2.58 -4.68
CA LEU A 52 -3.31 1.98 -5.33
C LEU A 52 -3.39 0.51 -4.95
N HIS A 53 -4.40 0.14 -4.16
CA HIS A 53 -4.59 -1.22 -3.70
C HIS A 53 -6.07 -1.60 -3.75
N ARG A 54 -6.37 -2.74 -4.38
CA ARG A 54 -7.74 -3.31 -4.48
C ARG A 54 -8.81 -2.33 -4.96
N CYS A 55 -8.50 -1.53 -5.98
CA CYS A 55 -9.40 -0.52 -6.55
C CYS A 55 -9.76 0.61 -5.57
N GLU A 56 -8.81 0.96 -4.70
CA GLU A 56 -8.88 2.07 -3.76
C GLU A 56 -7.52 2.75 -3.68
N VAL A 57 -7.51 4.07 -3.47
CA VAL A 57 -6.28 4.86 -3.30
C VAL A 57 -6.15 5.25 -1.84
N TYR A 58 -5.00 4.94 -1.27
CA TYR A 58 -4.65 5.26 0.11
C TYR A 58 -3.51 6.28 0.14
N SER A 59 -3.61 7.25 1.06
CA SER A 59 -2.47 8.02 1.55
C SER A 59 -1.69 7.16 2.54
N VAL A 60 -0.39 7.04 2.33
CA VAL A 60 0.49 6.19 3.13
C VAL A 60 1.36 7.06 4.02
N THR A 61 1.20 6.91 5.34
CA THR A 61 2.04 7.58 6.34
C THR A 61 3.03 6.57 6.93
N PRO A 62 4.35 6.73 6.70
CA PRO A 62 5.36 5.89 7.34
C PRO A 62 5.31 6.00 8.87
N LYS A 63 5.56 4.88 9.54
CA LYS A 63 5.65 4.75 11.00
C LYS A 63 7.01 4.12 11.36
N GLU A 64 7.25 3.98 12.66
CA GLU A 64 8.47 3.36 13.17
C GLU A 64 8.60 1.91 12.72
N LYS A 65 9.84 1.40 12.69
CA LYS A 65 10.14 -0.01 12.39
C LYS A 65 9.61 -0.52 11.03
N GLY A 66 9.39 0.38 10.08
CA GLY A 66 8.93 0.03 8.73
C GLY A 66 7.41 -0.19 8.63
N GLU A 67 6.67 0.11 9.71
CA GLU A 67 5.22 0.12 9.69
C GLU A 67 4.67 1.29 8.87
N VAL A 68 3.40 1.20 8.47
CA VAL A 68 2.70 2.26 7.75
C VAL A 68 1.27 2.38 8.25
N ALA A 69 0.71 3.57 8.14
CA ALA A 69 -0.72 3.80 8.30
C ALA A 69 -1.32 4.22 6.96
N TRP A 70 -2.46 3.62 6.61
CA TRP A 70 -3.20 3.96 5.41
C TRP A 70 -4.43 4.81 5.75
N GLU A 71 -4.68 5.81 4.94
CA GLU A 71 -5.92 6.60 4.96
C GLU A 71 -6.54 6.57 3.57
N SER A 72 -7.79 6.13 3.46
CA SER A 72 -8.50 6.12 2.18
C SER A 72 -8.77 7.54 1.69
N VAL A 73 -8.30 7.85 0.48
CA VAL A 73 -8.51 9.17 -0.16
C VAL A 73 -9.37 9.09 -1.41
N LEU A 74 -9.52 7.89 -2.00
CA LEU A 74 -10.44 7.65 -3.11
C LEU A 74 -10.87 6.19 -3.11
N ALA A 75 -12.17 5.95 -2.97
CA ALA A 75 -12.79 4.65 -3.13
C ALA A 75 -13.92 4.73 -4.16
N LEU A 76 -14.19 3.60 -4.82
CA LEU A 76 -15.45 3.44 -5.55
C LEU A 76 -16.59 3.30 -4.56
N GLU A 77 -17.76 3.81 -4.93
CA GLU A 77 -18.96 3.67 -4.11
C GLU A 77 -19.27 2.20 -3.84
N PHE A 78 -19.76 1.93 -2.62
CA PHE A 78 -20.05 0.60 -2.13
C PHE A 78 -21.05 -0.15 -3.04
N TYR A 79 -20.79 -1.44 -3.23
CA TYR A 79 -21.70 -2.36 -3.93
C TYR A 79 -22.11 -3.47 -2.95
N PRO A 80 -23.42 -3.65 -2.68
CA PRO A 80 -23.89 -4.52 -1.59
C PRO A 80 -23.74 -6.02 -1.89
N PHE A 81 -23.51 -6.39 -3.15
CA PHE A 81 -23.21 -7.76 -3.53
C PHE A 81 -21.69 -7.92 -3.73
N GLY A 82 -21.14 -9.12 -3.48
CA GLY A 82 -19.70 -9.33 -3.56
C GLY A 82 -19.08 -8.87 -4.88
N SER A 83 -17.99 -8.11 -4.81
CA SER A 83 -17.22 -7.65 -5.97
C SER A 83 -15.72 -7.69 -5.70
N ALA A 84 -14.93 -7.88 -6.74
CA ALA A 84 -13.48 -7.79 -6.68
C ALA A 84 -12.96 -6.68 -7.61
N CYS A 85 -11.75 -6.21 -7.33
CA CYS A 85 -11.03 -5.33 -8.23
C CYS A 85 -10.64 -6.11 -9.49
N ASP A 86 -11.01 -5.60 -10.66
CA ASP A 86 -10.70 -6.19 -11.97
C ASP A 86 -9.73 -5.30 -12.75
N ARG A 87 -9.95 -3.98 -12.71
CA ARG A 87 -9.08 -2.99 -13.37
C ARG A 87 -8.63 -1.93 -12.38
N GLN A 88 -7.33 -1.73 -12.29
CA GLN A 88 -6.77 -0.57 -11.63
C GLN A 88 -5.51 -0.11 -12.34
N SER A 89 -5.30 1.20 -12.41
CA SER A 89 -4.04 1.77 -12.88
C SER A 89 -3.88 3.19 -12.37
N MET A 90 -2.64 3.66 -12.28
CA MET A 90 -2.30 5.03 -11.91
C MET A 90 -1.30 5.60 -12.92
N GLU A 91 -1.49 6.85 -13.32
CA GLU A 91 -0.59 7.56 -14.23
C GLU A 91 -0.44 9.01 -13.78
N TYR A 92 0.80 9.48 -13.65
CA TYR A 92 1.11 10.87 -13.39
C TYR A 92 1.51 11.58 -14.67
N LYS A 93 0.78 12.64 -15.03
CA LYS A 93 1.04 13.42 -16.24
C LYS A 93 0.59 14.87 -16.08
N ASN A 94 1.40 15.81 -16.56
CA ASN A 94 1.08 17.25 -16.56
C ASN A 94 0.63 17.78 -15.19
N GLY A 95 1.35 17.43 -14.12
CA GLY A 95 1.04 17.91 -12.77
C GLY A 95 -0.20 17.29 -12.12
N ALA A 96 -0.79 16.25 -12.74
CA ALA A 96 -1.97 15.60 -12.22
C ALA A 96 -1.82 14.07 -12.22
N LEU A 97 -2.36 13.46 -11.18
CA LEU A 97 -2.47 12.03 -11.04
C LEU A 97 -3.82 11.58 -11.57
N THR A 98 -3.83 10.61 -12.48
CA THR A 98 -5.04 9.98 -13.02
C THR A 98 -5.07 8.53 -12.59
N VAL A 99 -6.22 8.09 -12.07
CA VAL A 99 -6.42 6.72 -11.59
C VAL A 99 -7.64 6.13 -12.27
N ARG A 100 -7.54 4.89 -12.74
CA ARG A 100 -8.65 4.11 -13.29
C ARG A 100 -8.99 3.02 -12.30
N LEU A 101 -10.27 2.88 -11.93
CA LEU A 101 -10.74 1.91 -10.94
C LEU A 101 -11.97 1.19 -11.51
N GLY A 102 -11.97 -0.14 -11.51
CA GLY A 102 -13.04 -0.97 -12.03
C GLY A 102 -13.23 -2.22 -11.18
N ARG A 103 -14.41 -2.35 -10.57
CA ARG A 103 -14.81 -3.56 -9.84
C ARG A 103 -15.76 -4.39 -10.67
N MET A 104 -15.55 -5.70 -10.67
CA MET A 104 -16.44 -6.67 -11.29
C MET A 104 -17.25 -7.38 -10.21
N ALA A 105 -18.54 -7.54 -10.46
CA ALA A 105 -19.38 -8.41 -9.63
C ALA A 105 -18.97 -9.88 -9.84
N PHE A 106 -18.94 -10.68 -8.78
CA PHE A 106 -18.60 -12.08 -8.92
C PHE A 106 -19.58 -12.82 -9.85
N GLY A 107 -19.05 -13.59 -10.81
CA GLY A 107 -19.85 -14.33 -11.78
C GLY A 107 -20.29 -13.53 -13.02
N ALA A 108 -19.91 -12.26 -13.16
CA ALA A 108 -20.20 -11.47 -14.35
C ALA A 108 -19.20 -11.76 -15.48
N GLY A 109 -19.67 -11.82 -16.74
CA GLY A 109 -18.86 -12.08 -17.94
C GLY A 109 -18.17 -10.84 -18.54
N GLY A 110 -18.07 -9.73 -17.80
CA GLY A 110 -17.45 -8.50 -18.27
C GLY A 110 -17.26 -7.46 -17.16
N CYS A 111 -16.25 -6.61 -17.31
CA CYS A 111 -16.07 -5.45 -16.42
C CYS A 111 -16.91 -4.26 -16.91
N CYS A 112 -17.48 -3.42 -16.03
CA CYS A 112 -17.37 -3.36 -14.57
C CYS A 112 -18.75 -3.02 -13.99
N ILE A 113 -19.10 -3.53 -12.80
CA ILE A 113 -20.35 -3.12 -12.15
C ILE A 113 -20.24 -1.71 -11.57
N ARG A 114 -19.04 -1.34 -11.09
CA ARG A 114 -18.68 0.03 -10.68
C ARG A 114 -17.34 0.37 -11.30
N SER A 115 -17.26 1.50 -11.99
CA SER A 115 -16.00 2.00 -12.54
C SER A 115 -15.91 3.52 -12.59
N GLY A 116 -14.69 4.00 -12.78
CA GLY A 116 -14.42 5.37 -13.14
C GLY A 116 -12.95 5.64 -13.43
N THR A 117 -12.72 6.74 -14.15
CA THR A 117 -11.43 7.40 -14.20
C THR A 117 -11.51 8.67 -13.36
N PHE A 118 -10.55 8.84 -12.47
CA PHE A 118 -10.48 9.92 -11.50
C PHE A 118 -9.18 10.70 -11.69
N ARG A 119 -9.24 12.01 -11.47
CA ARG A 119 -8.08 12.89 -11.57
C ARG A 119 -7.94 13.74 -10.31
N SER A 120 -6.71 13.88 -9.83
CA SER A 120 -6.34 14.77 -8.72
C SER A 120 -5.07 15.55 -9.03
N THR A 121 -4.95 16.74 -8.45
CA THR A 121 -3.75 17.59 -8.50
C THR A 121 -3.11 17.76 -7.13
N ASP A 122 -3.69 17.19 -6.07
CA ASP A 122 -3.24 17.33 -4.68
C ASP A 122 -3.22 15.99 -3.91
N GLY A 123 -3.66 14.89 -4.54
CA GLY A 123 -3.71 13.55 -3.96
C GLY A 123 -4.86 13.31 -2.98
N ARG A 124 -5.69 14.32 -2.69
CA ARG A 124 -6.77 14.26 -1.69
C ARG A 124 -8.15 14.54 -2.30
N ASN A 125 -8.22 15.54 -3.18
CA ASN A 125 -9.45 15.89 -3.87
C ASN A 125 -9.45 15.23 -5.25
N TRP A 126 -10.44 14.38 -5.48
CA TRP A 126 -10.55 13.58 -6.70
C TRP A 126 -11.79 13.96 -7.48
N LYS A 127 -11.62 14.22 -8.78
CA LYS A 127 -12.71 14.47 -9.72
C LYS A 127 -12.89 13.28 -10.62
N LYS A 128 -14.10 12.74 -10.70
CA LYS A 128 -14.44 11.73 -11.71
C LYS A 128 -14.52 12.42 -13.08
N ILE A 129 -13.71 11.95 -14.03
CA ILE A 129 -13.64 12.50 -15.40
C ILE A 129 -14.21 11.54 -16.45
N SER A 130 -14.48 10.29 -16.07
CA SER A 130 -15.13 9.28 -16.92
C SER A 130 -15.75 8.19 -16.07
N ASP A 131 -16.85 7.61 -16.52
CA ASP A 131 -17.44 6.41 -15.91
C ASP A 131 -16.73 5.12 -16.30
N ARG A 132 -15.88 5.16 -17.33
CA ARG A 132 -15.12 3.99 -17.79
C ARG A 132 -13.77 3.91 -17.09
N ALA A 133 -13.37 2.69 -16.80
CA ALA A 133 -12.05 2.33 -16.31
C ALA A 133 -11.28 1.50 -17.32
#